data_AF-A0A537V204-F1
#
_entry.id   AF-A0A537V204-F1
#
_cell.length_a   1.000
_cell.length_b   1.000
_cell.length_c   1.000
_cell.angle_alpha   90.00
_cell.angle_beta   90.00
_cell.angle_gamma   90.00
#
_symmetry.space_group_name_H-M   'P 1'
#
loop_
_entity.id
_entity.type
_entity.pdbx_description
1 polymer ?
#
loop_
_entity_poly.entity_id
_entity_poly.type
_entity_poly.pdbx_seq_one_letter_code
_entity_poly.pdbx_strand_id
1 'polypeptide(L)'
;MSALPPGVAVVVLGPSGATLARRVRDLLPDARLHGPRAHPGDWDESYERLVPHIAALFAASTPVIGLCASGILIRAVAPLLDDKHIEPPIVALAEDGSVAVPLLGGHHGANALARALAEALGCHAAITTAGDLRLGFALDEPPPGWRIANPERIKPVAAALLAGRPVALVEEACRAGWLRAGSARWAERADLRIIVTDRAMPADSDALVFHPPVLALGIGCERGCDAAEIAGLAQDCLADAGFAAGAVAAVVSADLKVDEPGIQALAASLGVPARFFPASRLLDETARLTVRSEAAFRATGCWGVAEGAALAAAGPGGALIVRRRQSRRATCAIACAPMPLGAAAIGRPRGRLAIIGIGPGDPGWRTPEASALLAASDDVVGYRLYLDLLSRALVGKCRHDSEIGAERNRVRLALDLAAEGR
;
A
#
# COMPACT_ATOMS: atom_id res chain seq x y z
N MET A 1 -7.27 13.43 0.25
CA MET A 1 -6.21 13.54 -0.75
C MET A 1 -5.70 12.13 -1.02
N SER A 2 -5.49 11.75 -2.28
CA SER A 2 -4.80 10.48 -2.58
C SER A 2 -3.42 10.50 -1.92
N ALA A 3 -2.97 9.35 -1.41
CA ALA A 3 -1.63 9.26 -0.82
C ALA A 3 -0.59 9.57 -1.90
N LEU A 4 0.40 10.41 -1.59
CA LEU A 4 1.48 10.68 -2.53
C LEU A 4 2.33 9.41 -2.68
N PRO A 5 2.76 9.06 -3.91
CA PRO A 5 3.59 7.89 -4.10
C PRO A 5 4.94 8.08 -3.37
N PRO A 6 5.42 7.09 -2.61
CA PRO A 6 6.72 7.17 -1.95
C PRO A 6 7.87 6.90 -2.93
N GLY A 7 9.10 7.21 -2.52
CA GLY A 7 10.30 6.83 -3.28
C GLY A 7 10.47 7.58 -4.60
N VAL A 8 9.93 8.80 -4.70
CA VAL A 8 9.96 9.58 -5.94
C VAL A 8 11.40 9.99 -6.30
N ALA A 9 11.81 9.70 -7.52
CA ALA A 9 13.06 10.17 -8.09
C ALA A 9 12.90 11.60 -8.63
N VAL A 10 13.52 12.57 -7.96
CA VAL A 10 13.56 13.97 -8.39
C VAL A 10 14.83 14.17 -9.22
N VAL A 11 14.67 14.24 -10.54
CA VAL A 11 15.78 14.22 -11.50
C VAL A 11 16.03 15.63 -12.05
N VAL A 12 17.26 16.14 -11.89
CA VAL A 12 17.65 17.48 -12.38
C VAL A 12 18.61 17.37 -13.56
N LEU A 13 18.45 18.19 -14.60
CA LEU A 13 19.37 18.19 -15.75
C LEU A 13 20.74 18.83 -15.42
N GLY A 14 20.77 19.80 -14.51
CA GLY A 14 21.95 20.60 -14.19
C GLY A 14 21.78 21.40 -12.89
N PRO A 15 22.73 22.28 -12.57
CA PRO A 15 22.78 22.96 -11.28
C PRO A 15 21.66 23.97 -11.04
N SER A 16 21.05 24.52 -12.10
CA SER A 16 19.93 25.49 -12.02
C SER A 16 18.74 24.94 -11.24
N GLY A 17 18.40 23.66 -11.43
CA GLY A 17 17.29 23.00 -10.75
C GLY A 17 17.59 22.54 -9.31
N ALA A 18 18.84 22.62 -8.84
CA ALA A 18 19.28 21.97 -7.60
C ALA A 18 18.54 22.47 -6.34
N THR A 19 18.28 23.77 -6.27
CA THR A 19 17.57 24.39 -5.12
C THR A 19 16.10 23.99 -5.11
N LEU A 20 15.43 24.04 -6.27
CA LEU A 20 14.03 23.63 -6.37
C LEU A 20 13.88 22.13 -6.10
N ALA A 21 14.78 21.30 -6.62
CA ALA A 21 14.76 19.86 -6.41
C ALA A 21 14.86 19.49 -4.93
N ARG A 22 15.75 20.14 -4.17
CA ARG A 22 15.83 19.93 -2.70
C ARG A 22 14.52 20.28 -2.00
N ARG A 23 13.90 21.40 -2.35
CA ARG A 23 12.59 21.77 -1.82
C ARG A 23 11.53 20.71 -2.18
N VAL A 24 11.56 20.16 -3.39
CA VAL A 24 10.64 19.09 -3.82
C VAL A 24 10.88 17.79 -3.04
N ARG A 25 12.15 17.39 -2.84
CA ARG A 25 12.51 16.21 -2.04
C ARG A 25 11.92 16.33 -0.63
N ASP A 26 12.06 17.48 0.00
CA ASP A 26 11.62 17.68 1.39
C ASP A 26 10.07 17.67 1.54
N LEU A 27 9.32 17.74 0.44
CA LEU A 27 7.86 17.64 0.42
C LEU A 27 7.34 16.22 0.27
N LEU A 28 8.18 15.29 -0.21
CA LEU A 28 7.74 13.98 -0.67
C LEU A 28 8.33 12.87 0.21
N PRO A 29 7.52 11.86 0.60
CA PRO A 29 8.01 10.77 1.43
C PRO A 29 9.05 9.94 0.67
N ASP A 30 10.21 9.75 1.30
CA ASP A 30 11.34 8.94 0.80
C ASP A 30 11.86 9.35 -0.58
N ALA A 31 11.65 10.60 -1.00
CA ALA A 31 12.13 11.09 -2.28
C ALA A 31 13.66 11.16 -2.33
N ARG A 32 14.23 10.88 -3.51
CA ARG A 32 15.68 10.87 -3.76
C ARG A 32 16.03 11.85 -4.87
N LEU A 33 17.15 12.56 -4.71
CA LEU A 33 17.70 13.50 -5.69
C LEU A 33 18.65 12.78 -6.64
N HIS A 34 18.37 12.90 -7.94
CA HIS A 34 19.21 12.35 -9.00
C HIS A 34 19.79 13.48 -9.84
N GLY A 35 21.12 13.58 -9.89
CA GLY A 35 21.83 14.63 -10.63
C GLY A 35 22.90 14.08 -11.59
N PRO A 36 23.39 14.90 -12.53
CA PRO A 36 24.41 14.47 -13.48
C PRO A 36 25.79 14.38 -12.82
N ARG A 37 26.56 13.31 -13.08
CA ARG A 37 27.95 13.17 -12.61
C ARG A 37 28.87 14.32 -13.05
N ALA A 38 28.59 14.91 -14.21
CA ALA A 38 29.34 16.05 -14.73
C ALA A 38 29.19 17.32 -13.88
N HIS A 39 28.14 17.43 -13.06
CA HIS A 39 27.94 18.53 -12.13
C HIS A 39 27.77 17.99 -10.72
N PRO A 40 28.88 17.81 -9.97
CA PRO A 40 28.84 17.33 -8.60
C PRO A 40 27.92 18.22 -7.75
N GLY A 41 27.07 17.57 -6.97
CA GLY A 41 26.15 18.21 -6.05
C GLY A 41 25.77 17.22 -4.95
N ASP A 42 24.92 17.67 -4.03
CA ASP A 42 24.37 16.83 -2.97
C ASP A 42 23.25 15.95 -3.53
N TRP A 43 23.64 14.97 -4.35
CA TRP A 43 22.74 14.03 -5.02
C TRP A 43 22.75 12.69 -4.28
N ASP A 44 21.57 12.14 -4.00
CA ASP A 44 21.42 10.77 -3.49
C ASP A 44 21.88 9.73 -4.51
N GLU A 45 21.79 10.07 -5.80
CA GLU A 45 22.25 9.26 -6.90
C GLU A 45 22.78 10.11 -8.06
N SER A 46 23.82 9.63 -8.76
CA SER A 46 24.41 10.36 -9.88
C SER A 46 24.44 9.54 -11.16
N TYR A 47 24.00 10.14 -12.26
CA TYR A 47 23.91 9.49 -13.57
C TYR A 47 24.87 10.10 -14.61
N GLU A 48 25.21 9.33 -15.63
CA GLU A 48 26.03 9.83 -16.77
C GLU A 48 25.18 10.46 -17.88
N ARG A 49 24.09 9.77 -18.26
CA ARG A 49 23.18 10.22 -19.32
C ARG A 49 21.75 10.24 -18.80
N LEU A 50 21.07 11.37 -18.97
CA LEU A 50 19.73 11.61 -18.42
C LEU A 50 18.67 10.65 -18.98
N VAL A 51 18.61 10.49 -20.31
CA VAL A 51 17.57 9.71 -20.99
C VAL A 51 17.59 8.22 -20.56
N PRO A 52 18.74 7.50 -20.61
CA PRO A 52 18.81 6.13 -20.11
C PRO A 52 18.50 6.01 -18.61
N HIS A 53 18.85 7.02 -17.81
CA HIS A 53 18.59 7.02 -16.37
C HIS A 53 17.09 7.08 -16.07
N ILE A 54 16.36 8.01 -16.70
CA ILE A 54 14.89 8.08 -16.56
C ILE A 54 14.23 6.79 -17.06
N ALA A 55 14.71 6.23 -18.18
CA ALA A 55 14.20 4.97 -18.70
C ALA A 55 14.39 3.81 -17.70
N ALA A 56 15.55 3.74 -17.04
CA ALA A 56 15.82 2.73 -16.02
C ALA A 56 14.93 2.91 -14.78
N LEU A 57 14.71 4.14 -14.32
CA LEU A 57 13.79 4.45 -13.21
C LEU A 57 12.35 4.04 -13.57
N PHE A 58 11.89 4.37 -14.78
CA PHE A 58 10.57 4.01 -15.25
C PHE A 58 10.38 2.47 -15.34
N ALA A 59 11.36 1.76 -15.90
CA ALA A 59 11.35 0.30 -15.97
C ALA A 59 11.37 -0.35 -14.56
N ALA A 60 11.99 0.31 -13.58
CA ALA A 60 11.96 -0.09 -12.18
C ALA A 60 10.69 0.33 -11.44
N SER A 61 9.64 0.79 -12.15
CA SER A 61 8.38 1.29 -11.58
C SER A 61 8.57 2.44 -10.56
N THR A 62 9.63 3.23 -10.73
CA THR A 62 9.92 4.37 -9.85
C THR A 62 9.20 5.62 -10.33
N PRO A 63 8.38 6.29 -9.51
CA PRO A 63 7.82 7.62 -9.79
C PRO A 63 8.91 8.64 -10.13
N VAL A 64 8.73 9.46 -11.16
CA VAL A 64 9.74 10.46 -11.56
C VAL A 64 9.15 11.86 -11.63
N ILE A 65 9.83 12.81 -10.99
CA ILE A 65 9.68 14.25 -11.22
C ILE A 65 10.93 14.74 -11.94
N GLY A 66 10.81 15.11 -13.21
CA GLY A 66 11.92 15.69 -13.96
C GLY A 66 11.88 17.21 -13.93
N LEU A 67 12.93 17.82 -13.38
CA LEU A 67 13.22 19.25 -13.53
C LEU A 67 13.94 19.48 -14.85
N CYS A 68 13.18 19.37 -15.94
CA CYS A 68 13.65 19.52 -17.31
C CYS A 68 12.46 19.72 -18.26
N ALA A 69 12.74 19.96 -19.54
CA ALA A 69 11.69 20.05 -20.55
C ALA A 69 10.91 18.73 -20.65
N SER A 70 9.57 18.81 -20.71
CA SER A 70 8.68 17.64 -20.80
C SER A 70 9.01 16.70 -21.97
N GLY A 71 9.48 17.26 -23.10
CA GLY A 71 9.92 16.49 -24.25
C GLY A 71 11.09 15.54 -23.96
N ILE A 72 11.94 15.84 -22.98
CA ILE A 72 13.02 14.93 -22.55
C ILE A 72 12.42 13.71 -21.84
N LEU A 73 11.51 13.93 -20.90
CA LEU A 73 10.82 12.86 -20.18
C LEU A 73 10.06 11.96 -21.15
N ILE A 74 9.24 12.55 -22.05
CA ILE A 74 8.47 11.81 -23.06
C ILE A 74 9.38 10.93 -23.91
N ARG A 75 10.49 11.48 -24.44
CA ARG A 75 11.43 10.71 -25.27
C ARG A 75 12.12 9.60 -24.49
N ALA A 76 12.37 9.78 -23.20
CA ALA A 76 13.01 8.78 -22.36
C ALA A 76 12.12 7.57 -22.08
N VAL A 77 10.82 7.81 -21.87
CA VAL A 77 9.87 6.75 -21.51
C VAL A 77 9.10 6.20 -22.71
N ALA A 78 9.03 6.92 -23.85
CA ALA A 78 8.29 6.50 -25.04
C ALA A 78 8.58 5.05 -25.50
N PRO A 79 9.82 4.54 -25.49
CA PRO A 79 10.10 3.15 -25.88
C PRO A 79 9.60 2.09 -24.90
N LEU A 80 9.18 2.49 -23.69
CA LEU A 80 8.78 1.62 -22.58
C LEU A 80 7.28 1.67 -22.30
N LEU A 81 6.51 2.46 -23.05
CA LEU A 81 5.05 2.56 -22.88
C LEU A 81 4.38 1.27 -23.37
N ASP A 82 3.51 0.72 -22.54
CA ASP A 82 2.84 -0.56 -22.80
C ASP A 82 1.43 -0.54 -22.21
N ASP A 83 1.34 -0.71 -20.88
CA ASP A 83 0.07 -0.70 -20.15
C ASP A 83 -0.01 0.46 -19.15
N LYS A 84 -0.83 1.45 -19.49
CA LYS A 84 -1.12 2.63 -18.67
C LYS A 84 -1.60 2.32 -17.24
N HIS A 85 -2.03 1.09 -16.96
CA HIS A 85 -2.50 0.64 -15.64
C HIS A 85 -1.38 0.20 -14.70
N ILE A 86 -0.15 0.06 -15.19
CA ILE A 86 1.01 -0.33 -14.36
C ILE A 86 2.18 0.65 -14.47
N GLU A 87 2.13 1.58 -15.42
CA GLU A 87 3.15 2.59 -15.63
C GLU A 87 3.29 3.53 -14.41
N PRO A 88 4.51 3.80 -13.92
CA PRO A 88 4.71 4.71 -12.82
C PRO A 88 4.45 6.17 -13.23
N PRO A 89 4.11 7.05 -12.28
CA PRO A 89 3.80 8.43 -12.58
C PRO A 89 5.03 9.21 -13.05
N ILE A 90 4.86 9.98 -14.13
CA ILE A 90 5.87 10.90 -14.66
C ILE A 90 5.32 12.32 -14.61
N VAL A 91 6.04 13.23 -13.97
CA VAL A 91 5.71 14.65 -13.88
C VAL A 91 6.89 15.50 -14.36
N ALA A 92 6.64 16.44 -15.27
CA ALA A 92 7.61 17.49 -15.60
C ALA A 92 7.39 18.68 -14.67
N LEU A 93 8.43 19.16 -14.00
CA LEU A 93 8.42 20.39 -13.24
C LEU A 93 9.32 21.40 -13.95
N ALA A 94 8.79 22.58 -14.25
CA ALA A 94 9.63 23.65 -14.81
C ALA A 94 10.74 24.04 -13.82
N GLU A 95 11.96 24.28 -14.30
CA GLU A 95 13.10 24.61 -13.44
C GLU A 95 12.92 25.91 -12.64
N ASP A 96 12.11 26.84 -13.16
CA ASP A 96 11.72 28.08 -12.48
C ASP A 96 10.58 27.88 -11.46
N GLY A 97 10.05 26.66 -11.35
CA GLY A 97 8.95 26.31 -10.46
C GLY A 97 7.60 26.87 -10.89
N SER A 98 7.42 27.30 -12.14
CA SER A 98 6.18 27.93 -12.61
C SER A 98 5.02 26.95 -12.84
N VAL A 99 5.31 25.73 -13.26
CA VAL A 99 4.29 24.74 -13.64
C VAL A 99 4.75 23.30 -13.40
N ALA A 100 3.84 22.47 -12.88
CA ALA A 100 3.95 21.02 -12.80
C ALA A 100 2.99 20.36 -13.81
N VAL A 101 3.53 19.58 -14.72
CA VAL A 101 2.80 18.93 -15.83
C VAL A 101 2.82 17.42 -15.63
N PRO A 102 1.71 16.78 -15.23
CA PRO A 102 1.61 15.33 -15.23
C PRO A 102 1.61 14.81 -16.67
N LEU A 103 2.50 13.87 -16.99
CA LEU A 103 2.68 13.33 -18.34
C LEU A 103 2.12 11.91 -18.48
N LEU A 104 2.37 11.04 -17.50
CA LEU A 104 1.93 9.64 -17.47
C LEU A 104 1.51 9.25 -16.06
N GLY A 105 0.64 8.24 -15.93
CA GLY A 105 0.16 7.77 -14.62
C GLY A 105 -0.75 8.77 -13.90
N GLY A 106 -1.62 9.47 -14.64
CA GLY A 106 -2.53 10.49 -14.09
C GLY A 106 -3.33 9.99 -12.88
N HIS A 107 -4.01 8.85 -13.02
CA HIS A 107 -4.75 8.15 -11.97
C HIS A 107 -3.88 7.12 -11.19
N HIS A 108 -2.56 7.29 -11.24
CA HIS A 108 -1.58 6.42 -10.58
C HIS A 108 -0.58 7.30 -9.79
N GLY A 109 -1.03 8.49 -9.38
CA GLY A 109 -0.25 9.43 -8.58
C GLY A 109 0.29 10.65 -9.31
N ALA A 110 0.33 10.73 -10.64
CA ALA A 110 0.91 11.91 -11.32
C ALA A 110 0.05 13.17 -11.12
N ASN A 111 -1.28 13.06 -11.18
CA ASN A 111 -2.18 14.18 -10.89
C ASN A 111 -2.08 14.59 -9.41
N ALA A 112 -1.93 13.62 -8.51
CA ALA A 112 -1.73 13.88 -7.08
C ALA A 112 -0.41 14.62 -6.81
N LEU A 113 0.70 14.15 -7.40
CA LEU A 113 2.01 14.78 -7.34
C LEU A 113 1.96 16.21 -7.89
N ALA A 114 1.36 16.42 -9.07
CA ALA A 114 1.23 17.74 -9.66
C ALA A 114 0.44 18.71 -8.76
N ARG A 115 -0.65 18.26 -8.12
CA ARG A 115 -1.41 19.08 -7.15
C ARG A 115 -0.58 19.40 -5.91
N ALA A 116 0.12 18.42 -5.34
CA ALA A 116 0.94 18.64 -4.15
C ALA A 116 2.10 19.62 -4.44
N LEU A 117 2.72 19.51 -5.60
CA LEU A 117 3.73 20.47 -6.07
C LEU A 117 3.13 21.87 -6.24
N ALA A 118 1.96 21.99 -6.87
CA ALA A 118 1.27 23.27 -7.04
C ALA A 118 0.95 23.94 -5.71
N GLU A 119 0.39 23.19 -4.75
CA GLU A 119 0.07 23.69 -3.42
C GLU A 119 1.34 24.14 -2.66
N ALA A 120 2.39 23.33 -2.65
CA ALA A 120 3.58 23.60 -1.85
C ALA A 120 4.53 24.64 -2.48
N LEU A 121 4.57 24.74 -3.81
CA LEU A 121 5.43 25.65 -4.55
C LEU A 121 4.72 26.95 -4.96
N GLY A 122 3.39 27.00 -4.88
CA GLY A 122 2.59 28.10 -5.41
C GLY A 122 2.57 28.13 -6.94
N CYS A 123 2.74 26.98 -7.58
CA CYS A 123 2.82 26.84 -9.04
C CYS A 123 1.51 26.34 -9.64
N HIS A 124 1.41 26.28 -10.98
CA HIS A 124 0.24 25.72 -11.64
C HIS A 124 0.36 24.21 -11.87
N ALA A 125 -0.68 23.44 -11.52
CA ALA A 125 -0.78 22.03 -11.93
C ALA A 125 -1.54 21.93 -13.26
N ALA A 126 -0.82 21.63 -14.35
CA ALA A 126 -1.39 21.54 -15.71
C ALA A 126 -2.11 20.20 -15.95
N ILE A 127 -3.12 19.89 -15.13
CA ILE A 127 -3.90 18.65 -15.22
C ILE A 127 -4.91 18.78 -16.36
N THR A 128 -4.90 17.81 -17.27
CA THR A 128 -5.79 17.79 -18.45
C THR A 128 -6.87 16.71 -18.37
N THR A 129 -6.82 15.82 -17.37
CA THR A 129 -7.78 14.74 -17.23
C THR A 129 -9.18 15.27 -16.91
N ALA A 130 -10.15 15.02 -17.79
CA ALA A 130 -11.50 15.57 -17.68
C ALA A 130 -12.24 15.13 -16.39
N GLY A 131 -12.01 13.89 -15.92
CA GLY A 131 -12.52 13.39 -14.65
C GLY A 131 -12.05 14.21 -13.46
N ASP A 132 -10.73 14.38 -13.35
CA ASP A 132 -10.10 15.22 -12.33
C ASP A 132 -10.61 16.66 -12.32
N LEU A 133 -10.74 17.29 -13.48
CA LEU A 133 -11.15 18.69 -13.58
C LEU A 133 -12.63 18.91 -13.28
N ARG A 134 -13.51 18.00 -13.73
CA ARG A 134 -14.97 18.19 -13.63
C ARG A 134 -15.58 17.50 -12.42
N LEU A 135 -15.10 16.32 -12.08
CA LEU A 135 -15.64 15.51 -10.99
C LEU A 135 -14.82 15.67 -9.71
N GLY A 136 -13.52 15.96 -9.78
CA GLY A 136 -12.68 16.07 -8.58
C GLY A 136 -12.29 14.72 -7.97
N PHE A 137 -12.59 13.60 -8.64
CA PHE A 137 -12.19 12.25 -8.28
C PHE A 137 -12.09 11.35 -9.52
N ALA A 138 -11.40 10.22 -9.38
CA ALA A 138 -11.29 9.17 -10.39
C ALA A 138 -12.02 7.90 -9.91
N LEU A 139 -12.87 7.32 -10.74
CA LEU A 139 -13.63 6.10 -10.38
C LEU A 139 -12.78 4.83 -10.45
N ASP A 140 -11.73 4.84 -11.26
CA ASP A 140 -10.75 3.78 -11.45
C ASP A 140 -9.59 3.81 -10.44
N GLU A 141 -9.48 4.86 -9.63
CA GLU A 141 -8.50 4.99 -8.55
C GLU A 141 -9.21 5.27 -7.21
N PRO A 142 -9.95 4.29 -6.66
CA PRO A 142 -10.60 4.47 -5.37
C PRO A 142 -9.55 4.53 -4.24
N PRO A 143 -9.91 5.03 -3.04
CA PRO A 143 -8.99 5.11 -1.92
C PRO A 143 -8.38 3.74 -1.55
N PRO A 144 -7.20 3.71 -0.89
CA PRO A 144 -6.52 2.47 -0.53
C PRO A 144 -7.44 1.44 0.15
N GLY A 145 -7.38 0.20 -0.33
CA GLY A 145 -8.16 -0.94 0.17
C GLY A 145 -9.56 -1.09 -0.44
N TRP A 146 -10.10 -0.07 -1.11
CA TRP A 146 -11.35 -0.21 -1.86
C TRP A 146 -11.13 -1.05 -3.12
N ARG A 147 -12.12 -1.87 -3.47
CA ARG A 147 -12.07 -2.71 -4.68
C ARG A 147 -13.27 -2.49 -5.57
N ILE A 148 -13.06 -2.62 -6.86
CA ILE A 148 -14.11 -2.52 -7.87
C ILE A 148 -14.45 -3.94 -8.32
N ALA A 149 -15.70 -4.36 -8.17
CA ALA A 149 -16.10 -5.72 -8.54
C ALA A 149 -16.16 -5.91 -10.06
N ASN A 150 -16.55 -4.84 -10.77
CA ASN A 150 -16.82 -4.85 -12.20
C ASN A 150 -16.25 -3.59 -12.91
N PRO A 151 -14.92 -3.55 -13.12
CA PRO A 151 -14.23 -2.39 -13.71
C PRO A 151 -14.75 -1.97 -15.09
N GLU A 152 -15.35 -2.87 -15.85
CA GLU A 152 -15.95 -2.58 -17.15
C GLU A 152 -17.12 -1.57 -17.06
N ARG A 153 -17.77 -1.44 -15.89
CA ARG A 153 -18.83 -0.45 -15.64
C ARG A 153 -18.30 0.97 -15.38
N ILE A 154 -16.99 1.14 -15.20
CA ILE A 154 -16.39 2.46 -14.92
C ILE A 154 -16.65 3.43 -16.08
N LYS A 155 -16.37 3.03 -17.31
CA LYS A 155 -16.49 3.89 -18.50
C LYS A 155 -17.91 4.46 -18.70
N PRO A 156 -18.99 3.66 -18.74
CA PRO A 156 -20.34 4.20 -18.93
C PRO A 156 -20.78 5.12 -17.79
N VAL A 157 -20.41 4.81 -16.54
CA VAL A 157 -20.73 5.65 -15.37
C VAL A 157 -19.94 6.96 -15.39
N ALA A 158 -18.64 6.90 -15.64
CA ALA A 158 -17.79 8.08 -15.76
C ALA A 158 -18.28 9.02 -16.88
N ALA A 159 -18.64 8.46 -18.05
CA ALA A 159 -19.20 9.24 -19.15
C ALA A 159 -20.52 9.94 -18.79
N ALA A 160 -21.38 9.28 -18.00
CA ALA A 160 -22.63 9.87 -17.52
C ALA A 160 -22.38 11.06 -16.58
N LEU A 161 -21.51 10.87 -15.60
CA LEU A 161 -21.13 11.92 -14.64
C LEU A 161 -20.49 13.12 -15.35
N LEU A 162 -19.59 12.87 -16.31
CA LEU A 162 -18.93 13.91 -17.11
C LEU A 162 -19.89 14.69 -18.02
N ALA A 163 -20.98 14.06 -18.44
CA ALA A 163 -22.08 14.68 -19.19
C ALA A 163 -23.09 15.39 -18.26
N GLY A 164 -22.87 15.41 -16.95
CA GLY A 164 -23.78 16.01 -15.97
C GLY A 164 -25.09 15.24 -15.78
N ARG A 165 -25.17 13.99 -16.25
CA ARG A 165 -26.32 13.12 -16.00
C ARG A 165 -26.28 12.60 -14.56
N PRO A 166 -27.40 12.59 -13.83
CA PRO A 166 -27.43 12.06 -12.48
C PRO A 166 -27.16 10.55 -12.48
N VAL A 167 -26.43 10.10 -11.47
CA VAL A 167 -26.19 8.68 -11.17
C VAL A 167 -26.71 8.39 -9.77
N ALA A 168 -27.36 7.24 -9.57
CA ALA A 168 -27.82 6.87 -8.24
C ALA A 168 -26.65 6.31 -7.43
N LEU A 169 -26.45 6.84 -6.23
CA LEU A 169 -25.41 6.37 -5.30
C LEU A 169 -26.06 5.69 -4.11
N VAL A 170 -25.85 4.39 -3.99
CA VAL A 170 -26.38 3.56 -2.90
C VAL A 170 -25.23 3.16 -1.99
N GLU A 171 -25.26 3.66 -0.74
CA GLU A 171 -24.20 3.46 0.25
C GLU A 171 -24.69 2.53 1.35
N GLU A 172 -24.59 1.21 1.13
CA GLU A 172 -25.09 0.19 2.05
C GLU A 172 -24.11 -0.10 3.20
N ALA A 173 -22.83 -0.25 2.87
CA ALA A 173 -21.80 -0.66 3.84
C ALA A 173 -21.17 0.51 4.59
N CYS A 174 -20.86 1.60 3.90
CA CYS A 174 -20.32 2.82 4.51
C CYS A 174 -20.51 4.03 3.59
N ARG A 175 -20.38 5.24 4.15
CA ARG A 175 -20.34 6.47 3.36
C ARG A 175 -19.05 6.56 2.55
N ALA A 176 -19.18 6.75 1.24
CA ALA A 176 -18.12 6.97 0.28
C ALA A 176 -17.90 8.47 0.07
N GLY A 177 -17.44 9.17 1.12
CA GLY A 177 -17.25 10.62 1.11
C GLY A 177 -16.38 11.14 -0.04
N TRP A 178 -15.45 10.31 -0.54
CA TRP A 178 -14.59 10.64 -1.68
C TRP A 178 -15.35 10.79 -3.01
N LEU A 179 -16.45 10.05 -3.22
CA LEU A 179 -17.35 10.24 -4.36
C LEU A 179 -18.14 11.55 -4.22
N ARG A 180 -18.44 11.96 -2.98
CA ARG A 180 -19.25 13.15 -2.68
C ARG A 180 -18.44 14.44 -2.61
N ALA A 181 -17.11 14.35 -2.51
CA ALA A 181 -16.22 15.52 -2.47
C ALA A 181 -16.23 16.31 -3.79
N GLY A 182 -16.72 15.69 -4.86
CA GLY A 182 -16.74 16.22 -6.21
C GLY A 182 -18.00 17.01 -6.61
N SER A 183 -17.99 17.50 -7.85
CA SER A 183 -19.15 18.18 -8.47
C SER A 183 -20.13 17.24 -9.16
N ALA A 184 -20.04 15.93 -8.89
CA ALA A 184 -20.90 14.91 -9.47
C ALA A 184 -22.36 15.10 -9.04
N ARG A 185 -23.29 14.84 -9.96
CA ARG A 185 -24.73 14.91 -9.68
C ARG A 185 -25.25 13.55 -9.23
N TRP A 186 -25.75 13.50 -8.00
CA TRP A 186 -26.31 12.31 -7.39
C TRP A 186 -27.84 12.41 -7.36
N ALA A 187 -28.53 11.28 -7.58
CA ALA A 187 -29.98 11.17 -7.43
C ALA A 187 -30.34 9.94 -6.59
N GLU A 188 -31.55 9.89 -6.04
CA GLU A 188 -32.04 8.69 -5.35
C GLU A 188 -32.31 7.53 -6.34
N ARG A 189 -32.71 7.86 -7.58
CA ARG A 189 -32.98 6.90 -8.66
C ARG A 189 -32.44 7.45 -9.98
N ALA A 190 -31.77 6.60 -10.75
CA ALA A 190 -31.25 6.89 -12.08
C ALA A 190 -30.99 5.57 -12.84
N ASP A 191 -30.88 5.65 -14.16
CA ASP A 191 -30.62 4.49 -15.03
C ASP A 191 -29.25 3.84 -14.74
N LEU A 192 -28.28 4.66 -14.32
CA LEU A 192 -26.96 4.19 -13.90
C LEU A 192 -26.82 4.31 -12.40
N ARG A 193 -26.21 3.30 -11.80
CA ARG A 193 -26.08 3.16 -10.35
C ARG A 193 -24.63 2.89 -9.97
N ILE A 194 -24.20 3.49 -8.86
CA ILE A 194 -23.02 3.11 -8.11
C ILE A 194 -23.51 2.51 -6.79
N ILE A 195 -23.05 1.31 -6.46
CA ILE A 195 -23.37 0.63 -5.20
C ILE A 195 -22.08 0.45 -4.39
N VAL A 196 -22.10 0.91 -3.15
CA VAL A 196 -21.03 0.73 -2.17
C VAL A 196 -21.51 -0.28 -1.13
N THR A 197 -21.04 -1.51 -1.22
CA THR A 197 -21.56 -2.64 -0.44
C THR A 197 -20.46 -3.62 -0.04
N ASP A 198 -20.62 -4.27 1.11
CA ASP A 198 -19.78 -5.38 1.54
C ASP A 198 -20.33 -6.74 1.08
N ARG A 199 -21.50 -6.74 0.43
CA ARG A 199 -22.20 -7.94 -0.04
C ARG A 199 -21.67 -8.41 -1.38
N ALA A 200 -21.66 -9.73 -1.56
CA ALA A 200 -21.42 -10.34 -2.86
C ALA A 200 -22.55 -9.95 -3.82
N MET A 201 -22.18 -9.48 -5.01
CA MET A 201 -23.13 -9.06 -6.04
C MET A 201 -23.11 -10.05 -7.21
N PRO A 202 -24.24 -10.22 -7.92
CA PRO A 202 -24.28 -10.98 -9.17
C PRO A 202 -23.29 -10.41 -10.19
N ALA A 203 -22.62 -11.28 -10.95
CA ALA A 203 -21.64 -10.89 -11.95
C ALA A 203 -22.24 -10.06 -13.10
N ASP A 204 -23.55 -10.20 -13.35
CA ASP A 204 -24.32 -9.49 -14.37
C ASP A 204 -24.94 -8.18 -13.85
N SER A 205 -24.51 -7.68 -12.68
CA SER A 205 -25.00 -6.41 -12.14
C SER A 205 -24.77 -5.25 -13.11
N ASP A 206 -25.85 -4.52 -13.38
CA ASP A 206 -25.88 -3.30 -14.18
C ASP A 206 -25.34 -2.07 -13.41
N ALA A 207 -25.11 -2.18 -12.10
CA ALA A 207 -24.49 -1.14 -11.29
C ALA A 207 -22.96 -1.21 -11.34
N LEU A 208 -22.25 -0.09 -11.19
CA LEU A 208 -20.83 -0.09 -10.84
C LEU A 208 -20.70 -0.35 -9.33
N VAL A 209 -20.01 -1.43 -8.96
CA VAL A 209 -19.94 -1.90 -7.58
C VAL A 209 -18.57 -1.65 -6.97
N PHE A 210 -18.56 -0.97 -5.83
CA PHE A 210 -17.40 -0.79 -4.98
C PHE A 210 -17.55 -1.57 -3.67
N HIS A 211 -16.51 -2.29 -3.30
CA HIS A 211 -16.37 -2.95 -2.02
C HIS A 211 -15.44 -2.13 -1.11
N PRO A 212 -15.96 -1.50 -0.04
CA PRO A 212 -15.12 -0.83 0.93
C PRO A 212 -14.43 -1.86 1.85
N PRO A 213 -13.20 -1.60 2.33
CA PRO A 213 -12.46 -2.52 3.19
C PRO A 213 -12.99 -2.49 4.64
N VAL A 214 -14.20 -2.96 4.88
CA VAL A 214 -14.85 -2.90 6.21
C VAL A 214 -14.78 -4.21 6.98
N LEU A 215 -14.37 -5.32 6.36
CA LEU A 215 -14.35 -6.65 6.98
C LEU A 215 -12.94 -7.03 7.45
N ALA A 216 -12.83 -7.53 8.67
CA ALA A 216 -11.64 -8.20 9.18
C ALA A 216 -11.89 -9.71 9.29
N LEU A 217 -11.08 -10.49 8.58
CA LEU A 217 -11.18 -11.95 8.52
C LEU A 217 -10.24 -12.58 9.55
N GLY A 218 -10.79 -12.96 10.71
CA GLY A 218 -10.03 -13.56 11.80
C GLY A 218 -9.84 -15.05 11.62
N ILE A 219 -8.58 -15.49 11.65
CA ILE A 219 -8.21 -16.90 11.48
C ILE A 219 -7.44 -17.38 12.70
N GLY A 220 -7.81 -18.54 13.24
CA GLY A 220 -7.02 -19.27 14.22
C GLY A 220 -6.89 -20.72 13.80
N CYS A 221 -5.68 -21.27 13.75
CA CYS A 221 -5.46 -22.68 13.43
C CYS A 221 -4.41 -23.33 14.33
N GLU A 222 -4.29 -24.65 14.23
CA GLU A 222 -3.11 -25.38 14.70
C GLU A 222 -1.90 -25.06 13.81
N ARG A 223 -0.67 -25.33 14.31
CA ARG A 223 0.55 -25.16 13.52
C ARG A 223 0.59 -26.12 12.33
N GLY A 224 1.00 -25.61 11.17
CA GLY A 224 1.07 -26.40 9.93
C GLY A 224 -0.30 -26.89 9.49
N CYS A 225 -1.33 -26.05 9.68
CA CYS A 225 -2.64 -26.33 9.12
C CYS A 225 -2.57 -26.17 7.60
N ASP A 226 -3.23 -27.06 6.86
CA ASP A 226 -3.20 -27.01 5.41
C ASP A 226 -3.82 -25.70 4.90
N ALA A 227 -3.17 -25.11 3.90
CA ALA A 227 -3.59 -23.83 3.34
C ALA A 227 -4.95 -23.93 2.65
N ALA A 228 -5.26 -25.06 2.01
CA ALA A 228 -6.56 -25.27 1.38
C ALA A 228 -7.67 -25.45 2.42
N GLU A 229 -7.38 -26.09 3.57
CA GLU A 229 -8.32 -26.17 4.69
C GLU A 229 -8.68 -24.77 5.24
N ILE A 230 -7.68 -23.91 5.44
CA ILE A 230 -7.90 -22.52 5.88
C ILE A 230 -8.67 -21.71 4.82
N ALA A 231 -8.27 -21.82 3.56
CA ALA A 231 -8.89 -21.08 2.46
C ALA A 231 -10.34 -21.49 2.23
N GLY A 232 -10.64 -22.80 2.23
CA GLY A 232 -11.99 -23.31 2.12
C GLY A 232 -12.87 -22.82 3.27
N LEU A 233 -12.40 -22.92 4.52
CA LEU A 233 -13.15 -22.42 5.67
C LEU A 233 -13.44 -20.91 5.57
N ALA A 234 -12.46 -20.12 5.12
CA ALA A 234 -12.65 -18.67 4.92
C ALA A 234 -13.66 -18.36 3.81
N GLN A 235 -13.57 -19.05 2.67
CA GLN A 235 -14.48 -18.91 1.55
C GLN A 235 -15.92 -19.28 1.95
N ASP A 236 -16.11 -20.40 2.64
CA ASP A 236 -17.42 -20.83 3.15
C ASP A 236 -18.02 -19.80 4.13
N CYS A 237 -17.20 -19.24 5.02
CA CYS A 237 -17.65 -18.20 5.95
C CYS A 237 -18.12 -16.92 5.23
N LEU A 238 -17.42 -16.51 4.17
CA LEU A 238 -17.80 -15.35 3.36
C LEU A 238 -19.05 -15.64 2.54
N ALA A 239 -19.09 -16.78 1.85
CA ALA A 239 -20.18 -17.18 0.97
C ALA A 239 -21.49 -17.36 1.74
N ASP A 240 -21.48 -18.10 2.85
CA ASP A 240 -22.69 -18.35 3.65
C ASP A 240 -23.24 -17.08 4.30
N ALA A 241 -22.36 -16.12 4.58
CA ALA A 241 -22.76 -14.81 5.12
C ALA A 241 -23.11 -13.80 4.01
N GLY A 242 -22.93 -14.15 2.73
CA GLY A 242 -23.20 -13.29 1.59
C GLY A 242 -22.24 -12.10 1.45
N PHE A 243 -21.01 -12.20 1.97
CA PHE A 243 -20.00 -11.14 1.90
C PHE A 243 -19.09 -11.29 0.68
N ALA A 244 -18.74 -10.16 0.09
CA ALA A 244 -17.73 -10.10 -0.97
C ALA A 244 -16.33 -10.23 -0.37
N ALA A 245 -15.51 -11.10 -0.94
CA ALA A 245 -14.08 -11.16 -0.63
C ALA A 245 -13.39 -9.80 -0.81
N GLY A 246 -13.90 -8.98 -1.75
CA GLY A 246 -13.38 -7.66 -2.03
C GLY A 246 -13.53 -6.65 -0.88
N ALA A 247 -14.44 -6.89 0.07
CA ALA A 247 -14.64 -6.06 1.25
C ALA A 247 -13.72 -6.41 2.43
N VAL A 248 -12.93 -7.49 2.31
CA VAL A 248 -11.93 -7.87 3.31
C VAL A 248 -10.76 -6.91 3.26
N ALA A 249 -10.46 -6.27 4.40
CA ALA A 249 -9.35 -5.35 4.56
C ALA A 249 -8.04 -6.06 4.91
N ALA A 250 -8.12 -7.11 5.75
CA ALA A 250 -6.97 -7.88 6.22
C ALA A 250 -7.39 -9.27 6.72
N VAL A 251 -6.46 -10.22 6.62
CA VAL A 251 -6.52 -11.48 7.36
C VAL A 251 -5.81 -11.26 8.69
N VAL A 252 -6.47 -11.57 9.81
CA VAL A 252 -5.98 -11.24 11.15
C VAL A 252 -5.85 -12.44 12.05
N SER A 253 -4.80 -12.48 12.88
CA SER A 253 -4.56 -13.60 13.80
C SER A 253 -3.76 -13.19 15.04
N ALA A 254 -3.47 -14.17 15.90
CA ALA A 254 -2.52 -14.01 17.00
C ALA A 254 -1.08 -14.03 16.46
N ASP A 255 -0.20 -13.23 17.05
CA ASP A 255 1.20 -13.09 16.67
C ASP A 255 2.05 -14.36 16.76
N LEU A 256 1.66 -15.31 17.62
CA LEU A 256 2.22 -16.66 17.64
C LEU A 256 2.09 -17.40 16.30
N LYS A 257 1.26 -16.90 15.38
CA LYS A 257 1.00 -17.45 14.04
C LYS A 257 1.57 -16.59 12.91
N VAL A 258 2.47 -15.65 13.22
CA VAL A 258 3.08 -14.79 12.20
C VAL A 258 3.79 -15.58 11.09
N ASP A 259 4.35 -16.74 11.44
CA ASP A 259 5.07 -17.65 10.56
C ASP A 259 4.19 -18.71 9.88
N GLU A 260 2.88 -18.73 10.14
CA GLU A 260 1.98 -19.80 9.66
C GLU A 260 1.73 -19.68 8.14
N PRO A 261 2.20 -20.63 7.30
CA PRO A 261 2.13 -20.51 5.84
C PRO A 261 0.69 -20.42 5.32
N GLY A 262 -0.26 -21.14 5.94
CA GLY A 262 -1.66 -21.13 5.50
C GLY A 262 -2.35 -19.77 5.66
N ILE A 263 -2.01 -19.01 6.71
CA ILE A 263 -2.55 -17.66 6.91
C ILE A 263 -1.97 -16.69 5.88
N GLN A 264 -0.66 -16.80 5.61
CA GLN A 264 0.01 -15.97 4.61
C GLN A 264 -0.53 -16.26 3.20
N ALA A 265 -0.74 -17.53 2.87
CA ALA A 265 -1.32 -17.95 1.59
C ALA A 265 -2.76 -17.44 1.40
N LEU A 266 -3.59 -17.50 2.44
CA LEU A 266 -4.95 -16.95 2.40
C LEU A 266 -4.92 -15.43 2.15
N ALA A 267 -4.10 -14.70 2.89
CA ALA A 267 -3.95 -13.25 2.73
C ALA A 267 -3.52 -12.88 1.30
N ALA A 268 -2.52 -13.59 0.77
CA ALA A 268 -2.06 -13.43 -0.61
C ALA A 268 -3.16 -13.72 -1.63
N SER A 269 -3.94 -14.80 -1.46
CA SER A 269 -5.05 -15.13 -2.39
C SER A 269 -6.16 -14.08 -2.42
N LEU A 270 -6.35 -13.35 -1.32
CA LEU A 270 -7.32 -12.27 -1.21
C LEU A 270 -6.75 -10.90 -1.62
N GLY A 271 -5.44 -10.82 -1.90
CA GLY A 271 -4.74 -9.57 -2.15
C GLY A 271 -4.85 -8.59 -0.98
N VAL A 272 -4.79 -9.08 0.26
CA VAL A 272 -4.80 -8.29 1.50
C VAL A 272 -3.57 -8.62 2.36
N PRO A 273 -3.15 -7.73 3.27
CA PRO A 273 -2.11 -8.08 4.23
C PRO A 273 -2.61 -9.06 5.30
N ALA A 274 -1.70 -9.94 5.77
CA ALA A 274 -1.84 -10.65 7.02
C ALA A 274 -1.34 -9.76 8.18
N ARG A 275 -2.16 -9.58 9.22
CA ARG A 275 -1.86 -8.72 10.37
C ARG A 275 -2.07 -9.48 11.67
N PHE A 276 -1.23 -9.19 12.66
CA PHE A 276 -1.12 -10.00 13.86
C PHE A 276 -1.22 -9.17 15.14
N PHE A 277 -1.72 -9.79 16.20
CA PHE A 277 -1.92 -9.14 17.48
C PHE A 277 -1.30 -9.95 18.62
N PRO A 278 -0.71 -9.28 19.63
CA PRO A 278 -0.30 -9.96 20.84
C PRO A 278 -1.51 -10.48 21.60
N ALA A 279 -1.31 -11.58 22.33
CA ALA A 279 -2.35 -12.22 23.14
C ALA A 279 -3.03 -11.26 24.12
N SER A 280 -2.27 -10.32 24.72
CA SER A 280 -2.79 -9.29 25.63
C SER A 280 -3.88 -8.45 24.99
N ARG A 281 -3.68 -8.00 23.74
CA ARG A 281 -4.70 -7.25 23.01
C ARG A 281 -5.92 -8.13 22.74
N LEU A 282 -5.70 -9.40 22.35
CA LEU A 282 -6.83 -10.31 22.12
C LEU A 282 -7.63 -10.60 23.40
N LEU A 283 -7.02 -10.49 24.58
CA LEU A 283 -7.70 -10.61 25.87
C LEU A 283 -8.63 -9.44 26.17
N ASP A 284 -8.32 -8.23 25.69
CA ASP A 284 -9.21 -7.06 25.88
C ASP A 284 -10.59 -7.29 25.24
N GLU A 285 -10.65 -8.17 24.23
CA GLU A 285 -11.88 -8.55 23.54
C GLU A 285 -12.70 -9.65 24.21
N THR A 286 -12.25 -10.18 25.36
CA THR A 286 -12.88 -11.33 26.05
C THR A 286 -14.36 -11.13 26.35
N ALA A 287 -14.80 -9.89 26.56
CA ALA A 287 -16.21 -9.56 26.78
C ALA A 287 -17.08 -9.62 25.51
N ARG A 288 -16.46 -9.49 24.33
CA ARG A 288 -17.11 -9.46 23.01
C ARG A 288 -17.07 -10.81 22.28
N LEU A 289 -16.33 -11.80 22.80
CA LEU A 289 -16.29 -13.16 22.26
C LEU A 289 -17.62 -13.90 22.46
N THR A 290 -17.98 -14.76 21.51
CA THR A 290 -19.16 -15.64 21.67
C THR A 290 -18.83 -16.94 22.39
N VAL A 291 -17.58 -17.40 22.28
CA VAL A 291 -17.09 -18.62 22.92
C VAL A 291 -15.71 -18.37 23.52
N ARG A 292 -15.54 -18.76 24.79
CA ARG A 292 -14.25 -18.78 25.47
C ARG A 292 -13.69 -20.21 25.45
N SER A 293 -12.54 -20.40 24.83
CA SER A 293 -11.88 -21.71 24.72
C SER A 293 -10.70 -21.79 25.68
N GLU A 294 -10.78 -22.70 26.66
CA GLU A 294 -9.65 -22.99 27.54
C GLU A 294 -8.44 -23.54 26.79
N ALA A 295 -8.67 -24.35 25.75
CA ALA A 295 -7.59 -24.88 24.92
C ALA A 295 -6.86 -23.74 24.19
N ALA A 296 -7.60 -22.78 23.63
CA ALA A 296 -7.00 -21.58 23.04
C ALA A 296 -6.25 -20.75 24.10
N PHE A 297 -6.82 -20.56 25.29
CA PHE A 297 -6.18 -19.81 26.36
C PHE A 297 -4.86 -20.45 26.82
N ARG A 298 -4.84 -21.77 27.02
CA ARG A 298 -3.63 -22.51 27.36
C ARG A 298 -2.55 -22.43 26.27
N ALA A 299 -2.96 -22.50 25.00
CA ALA A 299 -2.01 -22.51 23.88
C ALA A 299 -1.50 -21.12 23.47
N THR A 300 -2.31 -20.07 23.67
CA THR A 300 -2.06 -18.75 23.08
C THR A 300 -2.13 -17.59 24.06
N GLY A 301 -2.59 -17.81 25.29
CA GLY A 301 -2.84 -16.74 26.25
C GLY A 301 -4.11 -15.93 25.99
N CYS A 302 -4.95 -16.29 25.00
CA CYS A 302 -6.23 -15.63 24.74
C CYS A 302 -7.39 -16.62 24.56
N TRP A 303 -8.61 -16.20 24.88
CA TRP A 303 -9.79 -17.08 24.91
C TRP A 303 -10.34 -17.46 23.53
N GLY A 304 -9.99 -16.72 22.48
CA GLY A 304 -10.47 -16.99 21.13
C GLY A 304 -9.70 -16.20 20.08
N VAL A 305 -8.80 -16.88 19.36
CA VAL A 305 -7.91 -16.24 18.38
C VAL A 305 -8.69 -15.61 17.22
N ALA A 306 -9.56 -16.38 16.54
CA ALA A 306 -10.27 -15.89 15.35
C ALA A 306 -11.18 -14.69 15.67
N GLU A 307 -12.08 -14.84 16.65
CA GLU A 307 -13.00 -13.76 17.02
C GLU A 307 -12.27 -12.56 17.61
N GLY A 308 -11.33 -12.77 18.55
CA GLY A 308 -10.59 -11.68 19.19
C GLY A 308 -9.72 -10.90 18.19
N ALA A 309 -9.09 -11.58 17.23
CA ALA A 309 -8.32 -10.92 16.19
C ALA A 309 -9.22 -10.09 15.26
N ALA A 310 -10.35 -10.66 14.81
CA ALA A 310 -11.32 -9.96 13.97
C ALA A 310 -11.90 -8.71 14.67
N LEU A 311 -12.40 -8.88 15.89
CA LEU A 311 -13.08 -7.83 16.66
C LEU A 311 -12.19 -6.62 16.90
N ALA A 312 -10.90 -6.86 17.13
CA ALA A 312 -10.03 -5.77 17.47
C ALA A 312 -9.15 -5.29 16.32
N ALA A 313 -9.21 -5.95 15.16
CA ALA A 313 -9.01 -5.26 13.90
C ALA A 313 -10.17 -4.30 13.58
N ALA A 314 -11.42 -4.71 13.82
CA ALA A 314 -12.60 -3.86 13.60
C ALA A 314 -12.72 -2.70 14.61
N GLY A 315 -12.03 -2.80 15.75
CA GLY A 315 -11.97 -1.77 16.79
C GLY A 315 -13.20 -1.72 17.71
N PRO A 316 -13.29 -0.72 18.61
CA PRO A 316 -14.34 -0.64 19.63
C PRO A 316 -15.76 -0.56 19.08
N GLY A 317 -15.95 0.13 17.94
CA GLY A 317 -17.24 0.23 17.26
C GLY A 317 -17.56 -0.93 16.31
N GLY A 318 -16.64 -1.88 16.14
CA GLY A 318 -16.83 -3.04 15.28
C GLY A 318 -17.79 -4.07 15.88
N ALA A 319 -18.39 -4.89 15.02
CA ALA A 319 -19.28 -5.96 15.44
C ALA A 319 -18.85 -7.30 14.82
N LEU A 320 -18.95 -8.37 15.60
CA LEU A 320 -18.76 -9.73 15.10
C LEU A 320 -19.99 -10.14 14.29
N ILE A 321 -19.83 -10.34 12.99
CA ILE A 321 -20.94 -10.68 12.09
C ILE A 321 -20.98 -12.18 11.78
N VAL A 322 -19.82 -12.80 11.66
CA VAL A 322 -19.70 -14.27 11.60
C VAL A 322 -18.99 -14.74 12.86
N ARG A 323 -19.74 -15.42 13.72
CA ARG A 323 -19.21 -16.10 14.91
C ARG A 323 -18.23 -17.18 14.50
N ARG A 324 -17.40 -17.61 15.44
CA ARG A 324 -16.43 -18.69 15.24
C ARG A 324 -17.07 -19.90 14.55
N ARG A 325 -16.61 -20.19 13.33
CA ARG A 325 -16.80 -21.46 12.65
C ARG A 325 -15.51 -22.26 12.73
N GLN A 326 -15.60 -23.57 12.81
CA GLN A 326 -14.42 -24.44 12.90
C GLN A 326 -14.43 -25.48 11.77
N SER A 327 -13.27 -25.69 11.18
CA SER A 327 -12.95 -26.92 10.45
C SER A 327 -12.31 -27.93 11.42
N ARG A 328 -11.57 -28.90 10.88
CA ARG A 328 -10.84 -29.89 11.68
C ARG A 328 -9.70 -29.26 12.49
N ARG A 329 -8.94 -28.32 11.89
CA ARG A 329 -7.74 -27.72 12.49
C ARG A 329 -7.70 -26.19 12.42
N ALA A 330 -8.72 -25.56 11.85
CA ALA A 330 -8.82 -24.11 11.72
C ALA A 330 -10.16 -23.57 12.25
N THR A 331 -10.16 -22.28 12.53
CA THR A 331 -11.29 -21.50 12.98
C THR A 331 -11.29 -20.17 12.24
N CYS A 332 -12.47 -19.72 11.85
CA CYS A 332 -12.69 -18.50 11.11
C CYS A 332 -13.79 -17.69 11.78
N ALA A 333 -13.64 -16.36 11.79
CA ALA A 333 -14.61 -15.41 12.26
C ALA A 333 -14.50 -14.12 11.44
N ILE A 334 -15.60 -13.37 11.32
CA ILE A 334 -15.62 -12.12 10.55
C ILE A 334 -16.20 -11.02 11.42
N ALA A 335 -15.46 -9.92 11.56
CA ALA A 335 -15.96 -8.69 12.16
C ALA A 335 -16.08 -7.59 11.10
N CYS A 336 -17.10 -6.75 11.23
CA CYS A 336 -17.32 -5.59 10.39
C CYS A 336 -17.06 -4.32 11.20
N ALA A 337 -16.31 -3.40 10.62
CA ALA A 337 -16.01 -2.08 11.17
C ALA A 337 -17.01 -1.04 10.65
N PRO A 338 -17.38 -0.03 11.45
CA PRO A 338 -18.32 1.02 11.04
C PRO A 338 -17.73 1.96 9.98
N MET A 339 -16.42 1.91 9.75
CA MET A 339 -15.68 2.72 8.78
C MET A 339 -14.64 1.86 8.06
N PRO A 340 -14.26 2.19 6.81
CA PRO A 340 -13.18 1.53 6.09
C PRO A 340 -11.91 1.40 6.94
N LEU A 341 -11.38 0.19 7.01
CA LEU A 341 -10.19 -0.15 7.77
C LEU A 341 -8.93 0.19 6.98
N GLY A 342 -8.04 0.97 7.58
CA GLY A 342 -6.69 1.15 7.08
C GLY A 342 -5.83 -0.05 7.44
N ALA A 343 -5.65 -1.00 6.52
CA ALA A 343 -4.98 -2.28 6.80
C ALA A 343 -3.56 -2.13 7.39
N ALA A 344 -2.84 -1.06 7.05
CA ALA A 344 -1.52 -0.74 7.60
C ALA A 344 -1.54 -0.39 9.11
N ALA A 345 -2.66 0.13 9.63
CA ALA A 345 -2.84 0.51 11.03
C ALA A 345 -3.34 -0.64 11.92
N ILE A 346 -3.69 -1.79 11.34
CA ILE A 346 -4.23 -2.95 12.05
C ILE A 346 -3.08 -3.78 12.62
N GLY A 347 -2.92 -3.90 13.94
CA GLY A 347 -1.93 -4.81 14.53
C GLY A 347 -0.52 -4.62 13.96
N ARG A 348 0.26 -5.70 13.84
CA ARG A 348 1.61 -5.69 13.23
C ARG A 348 1.72 -6.61 12.01
N PRO A 349 2.59 -6.31 11.03
CA PRO A 349 2.86 -7.22 9.92
C PRO A 349 3.80 -8.36 10.34
N ARG A 350 4.08 -9.27 9.40
CA ARG A 350 5.22 -10.19 9.50
C ARG A 350 6.49 -9.45 9.11
N GLY A 351 7.51 -9.49 9.97
CA GLY A 351 8.81 -8.91 9.66
C GLY A 351 9.61 -9.78 8.72
N ARG A 352 10.68 -9.22 8.14
CA ARG A 352 11.50 -9.89 7.12
C ARG A 352 12.97 -9.69 7.45
N LEU A 353 13.68 -10.81 7.56
CA LEU A 353 15.14 -10.80 7.66
C LEU A 353 15.75 -11.11 6.30
N ALA A 354 16.56 -10.17 5.79
CA ALA A 354 17.42 -10.37 4.64
C ALA A 354 18.88 -10.42 5.09
N ILE A 355 19.62 -11.44 4.65
CA ILE A 355 21.06 -11.55 4.88
C ILE A 355 21.74 -11.17 3.56
N ILE A 356 22.50 -10.07 3.58
CA ILE A 356 23.16 -9.53 2.39
C ILE A 356 24.68 -9.51 2.56
N GLY A 357 25.38 -9.70 1.45
CA GLY A 357 26.82 -9.39 1.34
C GLY A 357 27.01 -7.98 0.79
N ILE A 358 27.82 -7.17 1.47
CA ILE A 358 28.07 -5.78 1.04
C ILE A 358 29.24 -5.65 0.04
N GLY A 359 29.91 -6.76 -0.27
CA GLY A 359 31.14 -6.75 -1.06
C GLY A 359 32.26 -5.97 -0.34
N PRO A 360 33.13 -5.27 -1.08
CA PRO A 360 34.21 -4.45 -0.50
C PRO A 360 33.72 -3.14 0.14
N GLY A 361 32.42 -2.83 0.09
CA GLY A 361 31.81 -1.63 0.68
C GLY A 361 31.48 -0.53 -0.34
N ASP A 362 32.18 -0.47 -1.46
CA ASP A 362 31.88 0.48 -2.53
C ASP A 362 30.54 0.11 -3.24
N PRO A 363 29.60 1.07 -3.41
CA PRO A 363 28.31 0.83 -4.06
C PRO A 363 28.41 0.22 -5.46
N GLY A 364 29.44 0.55 -6.25
CA GLY A 364 29.63 0.02 -7.61
C GLY A 364 29.99 -1.47 -7.64
N TRP A 365 30.38 -2.04 -6.49
CA TRP A 365 30.75 -3.45 -6.34
C TRP A 365 29.71 -4.26 -5.55
N ARG A 366 28.60 -3.62 -5.14
CA ARG A 366 27.48 -4.28 -4.47
C ARG A 366 26.52 -4.82 -5.51
N THR A 367 25.98 -6.02 -5.28
CA THR A 367 24.96 -6.56 -6.18
C THR A 367 23.70 -5.69 -6.16
N PRO A 368 22.97 -5.57 -7.29
CA PRO A 368 21.71 -4.84 -7.33
C PRO A 368 20.70 -5.32 -6.30
N GLU A 369 20.64 -6.64 -6.06
CA GLU A 369 19.73 -7.24 -5.08
C GLU A 369 20.07 -6.82 -3.63
N ALA A 370 21.35 -6.82 -3.24
CA ALA A 370 21.75 -6.36 -1.91
C ALA A 370 21.47 -4.86 -1.72
N SER A 371 21.66 -4.05 -2.76
CA SER A 371 21.29 -2.63 -2.73
C SER A 371 19.79 -2.42 -2.60
N ALA A 372 18.97 -3.18 -3.32
CA ALA A 372 17.51 -3.11 -3.24
C ALA A 372 16.99 -3.54 -1.85
N LEU A 373 17.51 -4.64 -1.31
CA LEU A 373 17.15 -5.13 0.03
C LEU A 373 17.55 -4.14 1.13
N LEU A 374 18.73 -3.53 1.01
CA LEU A 374 19.17 -2.48 1.94
C LEU A 374 18.30 -1.23 1.83
N ALA A 375 17.94 -0.82 0.61
CA ALA A 375 17.07 0.32 0.39
C ALA A 375 15.67 0.09 0.99
N ALA A 376 15.15 -1.13 0.91
CA ALA A 376 13.83 -1.49 1.42
C ALA A 376 13.76 -1.78 2.93
N SER A 377 14.90 -1.84 3.65
CA SER A 377 14.92 -2.21 5.07
C SER A 377 14.77 -1.00 6.00
N ASP A 378 14.01 -1.15 7.09
CA ASP A 378 13.92 -0.13 8.13
C ASP A 378 15.11 -0.19 9.11
N ASP A 379 15.64 -1.40 9.31
CA ASP A 379 16.72 -1.71 10.25
C ASP A 379 17.89 -2.38 9.57
N VAL A 380 19.10 -2.02 10.00
CA VAL A 380 20.33 -2.65 9.52
C VAL A 380 21.19 -3.05 10.69
N VAL A 381 21.39 -4.36 10.82
CA VAL A 381 22.15 -4.98 11.90
C VAL A 381 23.48 -5.50 11.36
N GLY A 382 24.60 -5.11 11.96
CA GLY A 382 25.90 -5.44 11.40
C GLY A 382 27.09 -5.12 12.28
N TYR A 383 28.26 -5.57 11.84
CA TYR A 383 29.54 -5.19 12.45
C TYR A 383 29.84 -3.73 12.14
N ARG A 384 30.26 -2.94 13.14
CA ARG A 384 30.42 -1.48 13.01
C ARG A 384 31.20 -1.08 11.74
N LEU A 385 32.36 -1.68 11.50
CA LEU A 385 33.19 -1.35 10.33
C LEU A 385 32.47 -1.59 9.00
N TYR A 386 31.60 -2.61 8.90
CA TYR A 386 30.86 -2.88 7.68
C TYR A 386 29.69 -1.91 7.49
N LEU A 387 29.04 -1.51 8.59
CA LEU A 387 27.99 -0.49 8.55
C LEU A 387 28.56 0.89 8.21
N ASP A 388 29.80 1.19 8.61
CA ASP A 388 30.49 2.43 8.24
C ASP A 388 30.70 2.55 6.73
N LEU A 389 31.05 1.44 6.07
CA LEU A 389 31.15 1.37 4.60
C LEU A 389 29.80 1.63 3.92
N LEU A 390 28.68 1.36 4.61
CA LEU A 390 27.33 1.60 4.11
C LEU A 390 26.78 2.97 4.48
N SER A 391 27.50 3.83 5.19
CA SER A 391 27.01 5.07 5.82
C SER A 391 25.99 5.87 4.98
N ARG A 392 26.24 6.09 3.69
CA ARG A 392 25.30 6.77 2.77
C ARG A 392 24.00 6.00 2.51
N ALA A 393 24.09 4.68 2.36
CA ALA A 393 22.94 3.81 2.13
C ALA A 393 22.10 3.55 3.40
N LEU A 394 22.62 3.92 4.57
CA LEU A 394 21.94 3.78 5.86
C LEU A 394 21.22 5.06 6.33
N VAL A 395 21.27 6.14 5.56
CA VAL A 395 20.57 7.39 5.91
C VAL A 395 19.08 7.12 6.09
N GLY A 396 18.52 7.56 7.22
CA GLY A 396 17.11 7.36 7.58
C GLY A 396 16.77 5.99 8.17
N LYS A 397 17.74 5.06 8.27
CA LYS A 397 17.52 3.69 8.78
C LYS A 397 18.00 3.53 10.22
N CYS A 398 17.36 2.64 10.97
CA CYS A 398 17.78 2.26 12.31
C CYS A 398 19.03 1.37 12.24
N ARG A 399 20.17 1.93 12.63
CA ARG A 399 21.46 1.23 12.64
C ARG A 399 21.70 0.52 13.97
N HIS A 400 22.00 -0.78 13.93
CA HIS A 400 22.32 -1.60 15.09
C HIS A 400 23.75 -2.12 15.02
N ASP A 401 24.64 -1.41 15.68
CA ASP A 401 26.06 -1.70 15.72
C ASP A 401 26.41 -2.83 16.68
N SER A 402 27.40 -3.62 16.29
CA SER A 402 28.00 -4.62 17.16
C SER A 402 29.49 -4.73 16.86
N GLU A 403 30.25 -5.21 17.85
CA GLU A 403 31.69 -5.41 17.73
C GLU A 403 32.03 -6.75 17.04
N ILE A 404 33.33 -6.96 16.80
CA ILE A 404 33.86 -8.27 16.41
C ILE A 404 33.67 -9.28 17.57
N GLY A 405 33.29 -10.52 17.26
CA GLY A 405 33.02 -11.56 18.28
C GLY A 405 31.60 -11.53 18.88
N ALA A 406 30.75 -10.59 18.45
CA ALA A 406 29.36 -10.47 18.90
C ALA A 406 28.34 -11.15 17.96
N GLU A 407 28.75 -12.10 17.12
CA GLU A 407 27.94 -12.66 16.03
C GLU A 407 26.61 -13.23 16.52
N ARG A 408 26.61 -13.99 17.63
CA ARG A 408 25.37 -14.58 18.17
C ARG A 408 24.37 -13.54 18.64
N ASN A 409 24.84 -12.49 19.31
CA ASN A 409 23.98 -11.40 19.77
C ASN A 409 23.43 -10.59 18.58
N ARG A 410 24.27 -10.36 17.56
CA ARG A 410 23.90 -9.69 16.32
C ARG A 410 22.79 -10.43 15.57
N VAL A 411 22.94 -11.75 15.43
CA VAL A 411 21.90 -12.61 14.81
C VAL A 411 20.62 -12.62 15.63
N ARG A 412 20.71 -12.73 16.97
CA ARG A 412 19.54 -12.71 17.85
C ARG A 412 18.77 -11.40 17.73
N LEU A 413 19.45 -10.26 17.78
CA LEU A 413 18.82 -8.94 17.59
C LEU A 413 18.08 -8.84 16.25
N ALA A 414 18.71 -9.30 15.16
CA ALA A 414 18.08 -9.28 13.84
C ALA A 414 16.82 -10.17 13.75
N LEU A 415 16.84 -11.33 14.42
CA LEU A 415 15.66 -12.21 14.51
C LEU A 415 14.57 -11.61 15.39
N ASP A 416 14.93 -10.99 16.52
CA ASP A 416 13.98 -10.34 17.43
C ASP A 416 13.26 -9.17 16.73
N LEU A 417 13.99 -8.31 16.00
CA LEU A 417 13.42 -7.23 15.19
C LEU A 417 12.44 -7.76 14.13
N ALA A 418 12.83 -8.82 13.40
CA ALA A 418 11.93 -9.44 12.42
C ALA A 418 10.68 -10.06 13.08
N ALA A 419 10.80 -10.61 14.30
CA ALA A 419 9.67 -11.13 15.07
C ALA A 419 8.72 -10.02 15.54
N GLU A 420 9.22 -8.80 15.71
CA GLU A 420 8.43 -7.59 16.02
C GLU A 420 7.69 -7.02 14.80
N GLY A 421 7.92 -7.56 13.61
CA GLY A 421 7.26 -7.09 12.39
C GLY A 421 8.11 -6.17 11.52
N ARG A 422 9.41 -6.04 11.81
CA ARG A 422 10.34 -5.15 11.12
C ARG A 422 11.09 -5.82 9.98
#